data_AF-A0A8A3P3N8-F1
#
_entry.id   AF-A0A8A3P3N8-F1
#
_cell.length_a   1.000
_cell.length_b   1.000
_cell.length_c   1.000
_cell.angle_alpha   90.00
_cell.angle_beta   90.00
_cell.angle_gamma   90.00
#
_symmetry.space_group_name_H-M   'P 1'
#
loop_
_entity.id
_entity.type
_entity.pdbx_description
1 polymer ?
#
loop_
_entity_poly.entity_id
_entity_poly.type
_entity_poly.pdbx_seq_one_letter_code
_entity_poly.pdbx_strand_id
1 'polypeptide(L)'
;MFDQSPWLEIRAREEDVERYLDGQMSQLPQYVLRNQGLQDDIKSQIIKAVDGMFLLARLHLDSLRGKKSPKAIRQALEKLPTGSDAYDFAYKDVMERIESQLPDKTDLAKQVLSWITCAKRPLKAIELQEAIAVEVNESKLDKENLSDIVYMVSICAGLVNFDEESNIIRLVHYTTQEYFEQTKGDWFPDAQTYITTICFTYLSLNVFEDRFCKTTKDFKGRLRSNQFFEYAATNWEHHAHKASILNQPLSQAAVKFFKSEAKVNASWQMLKLSKRFSWTGPSSSKRMFMVTAGIHLIAYFGVEGILKLLLDTGGFEIDLKRTMPEILDDDSFDSERTPLSYAVENGHKT
;
A
#
# COMPACT_ATOMS: atom_id res chain seq x y z
N MET A 1 2.54 -29.15 -6.11
CA MET A 1 1.98 -30.14 -5.17
C MET A 1 2.88 -30.11 -3.93
N PHE A 2 2.59 -29.23 -2.96
CA PHE A 2 3.33 -29.07 -1.70
C PHE A 2 2.41 -29.37 -0.49
N ASP A 3 1.37 -30.19 -0.69
CA ASP A 3 0.34 -30.49 0.33
C ASP A 3 0.80 -31.42 1.46
N GLN A 4 2.10 -31.76 1.53
CA GLN A 4 2.64 -32.69 2.54
C GLN A 4 3.98 -32.23 3.13
N SER A 5 4.28 -30.93 3.10
CA SER A 5 5.41 -30.42 3.89
C SER A 5 5.01 -30.39 5.37
N PRO A 6 5.73 -31.09 6.28
CA PRO A 6 5.46 -30.98 7.70
C PRO A 6 5.74 -29.55 8.14
N TRP A 7 4.73 -28.87 8.68
CA TRP A 7 4.89 -27.57 9.33
C TRP A 7 4.97 -27.80 10.83
N LEU A 8 5.90 -27.10 11.48
CA LEU A 8 6.02 -27.06 12.94
C LEU A 8 5.73 -25.63 13.37
N GLU A 9 4.63 -25.43 14.08
CA GLU A 9 4.34 -24.16 14.71
C GLU A 9 5.29 -23.97 15.90
N ILE A 10 6.10 -22.91 15.85
CA ILE A 10 7.00 -22.56 16.94
C ILE A 10 6.21 -21.76 17.97
N ARG A 11 5.95 -22.37 19.12
CA ARG A 11 5.31 -21.72 20.27
C ARG A 11 6.33 -21.49 21.38
N ALA A 12 6.29 -20.30 21.98
CA ALA A 12 7.09 -20.00 23.16
C ALA A 12 6.59 -20.80 24.36
N ARG A 13 7.50 -21.15 25.26
CA ARG A 13 7.11 -21.73 26.54
C ARG A 13 6.53 -20.64 27.44
N GLU A 14 5.70 -21.04 28.39
CA GLU A 14 5.10 -20.09 29.34
C GLU A 14 6.17 -19.27 30.09
N GLU A 15 7.30 -19.90 30.44
CA GLU A 15 8.40 -19.22 31.14
C GLU A 15 9.09 -18.15 30.27
N ASP A 16 9.12 -18.34 28.95
CA ASP A 16 9.71 -17.37 28.03
C ASP A 16 8.80 -16.14 27.90
N VAL A 17 7.47 -16.36 27.81
CA VAL A 17 6.47 -15.30 27.83
C VAL A 17 6.50 -14.56 29.17
N GLU A 18 6.61 -15.28 30.30
CA GLU A 18 6.70 -14.66 31.62
C GLU A 18 7.91 -13.74 31.72
N ARG A 19 9.10 -14.20 31.31
CA ARG A 19 10.32 -13.38 31.28
C ARG A 19 10.18 -12.14 30.41
N TYR A 20 9.53 -12.28 29.26
CA TYR A 20 9.21 -11.14 28.41
C TYR A 20 8.32 -10.13 29.15
N LEU A 21 7.23 -10.60 29.77
CA LEU A 21 6.30 -9.75 30.51
C LEU A 21 7.00 -9.03 31.68
N ASP A 22 7.81 -9.73 32.46
CA ASP A 22 8.62 -9.13 33.54
C ASP A 22 9.49 -7.97 33.01
N GLY A 23 10.15 -8.17 31.88
CA GLY A 23 10.97 -7.15 31.22
C GLY A 23 10.18 -5.94 30.71
N GLN A 24 8.86 -6.06 30.53
CA GLN A 24 8.00 -4.99 30.02
C GLN A 24 7.13 -4.33 31.11
N MET A 25 7.08 -4.87 32.34
CA MET A 25 6.23 -4.33 33.43
C MET A 25 6.46 -2.85 33.71
N SER A 26 7.71 -2.38 33.56
CA SER A 26 8.12 -0.98 33.75
C SER A 26 7.36 0.01 32.86
N GLN A 27 6.72 -0.45 31.81
CA GLN A 27 5.96 0.36 30.85
C GLN A 27 4.48 0.53 31.26
N LEU A 28 4.03 -0.16 32.31
CA LEU A 28 2.70 -0.01 32.88
C LEU A 28 2.63 1.12 33.92
N PRO A 29 1.42 1.63 34.25
CA PRO A 29 1.26 2.70 35.22
C PRO A 29 1.90 2.38 36.58
N GLN A 30 2.40 3.41 37.27
CA GLN A 30 3.14 3.25 38.53
C GLN A 30 2.35 2.50 39.63
N TYR A 31 1.02 2.58 39.61
CA TYR A 31 0.18 1.83 40.56
C TYR A 31 0.23 0.31 40.34
N VAL A 32 0.58 -0.16 39.14
CA VAL A 32 0.82 -1.58 38.83
C VAL A 32 2.17 -2.00 39.42
N LEU A 33 3.20 -1.20 39.19
CA LEU A 33 4.56 -1.46 39.68
C LEU A 33 4.65 -1.59 41.21
N ARG A 34 3.77 -0.89 41.94
CA ARG A 34 3.70 -0.95 43.40
C ARG A 34 2.86 -2.11 43.94
N ASN A 35 2.20 -2.88 43.08
CA ASN A 35 1.28 -3.94 43.48
C ASN A 35 1.70 -5.27 42.84
N GLN A 36 2.42 -6.09 43.60
CA GLN A 36 2.92 -7.39 43.11
C GLN A 36 1.78 -8.32 42.70
N GLY A 37 0.71 -8.40 43.50
CA GLY A 37 -0.44 -9.25 43.17
C GLY A 37 -1.12 -8.84 41.85
N LEU A 38 -1.18 -7.55 41.53
CA LEU A 38 -1.69 -7.09 40.24
C LEU A 38 -0.74 -7.43 39.08
N GLN A 39 0.58 -7.41 39.29
CA GLN A 39 1.54 -7.87 38.29
C GLN A 39 1.39 -9.37 38.02
N ASP A 40 1.24 -10.17 39.09
CA ASP A 40 1.03 -11.61 38.98
C ASP A 40 -0.31 -11.93 38.27
N ASP A 41 -1.38 -11.18 38.58
CA ASP A 41 -2.67 -11.25 37.86
C ASP A 41 -2.48 -11.00 36.36
N ILE A 42 -1.76 -9.94 35.98
CA ILE A 42 -1.48 -9.59 34.58
C ILE A 42 -0.72 -10.71 33.89
N LYS A 43 0.36 -11.20 34.50
CA LYS A 43 1.19 -12.27 33.92
C LYS A 43 0.38 -13.54 33.70
N SER A 44 -0.34 -14.00 34.73
CA SER A 44 -1.12 -15.23 34.64
C SER A 44 -2.19 -15.17 33.56
N GLN A 45 -2.90 -14.04 33.44
CA GLN A 45 -3.97 -13.89 32.44
C GLN A 45 -3.43 -13.76 31.02
N ILE A 46 -2.35 -13.00 30.81
CA ILE A 46 -1.76 -12.85 29.47
C ILE A 46 -1.14 -14.17 29.02
N ILE A 47 -0.39 -14.88 29.86
CA ILE A 47 0.22 -16.18 29.49
C ILE A 47 -0.85 -17.18 29.01
N LYS A 48 -2.00 -17.24 29.71
CA LYS A 48 -3.12 -18.09 29.33
C LYS A 48 -3.79 -17.68 28.01
N ALA A 49 -3.85 -16.38 27.72
CA ALA A 49 -4.52 -15.86 26.53
C ALA A 49 -3.70 -16.02 25.24
N VAL A 50 -2.36 -15.98 25.34
CA VAL A 50 -1.49 -15.81 24.15
C VAL A 50 -1.00 -17.12 23.54
N ASP A 51 -1.17 -18.25 24.24
CA ASP A 51 -0.83 -19.60 23.77
C ASP A 51 0.57 -19.69 23.11
N GLY A 52 1.57 -19.09 23.77
CA GLY A 52 2.97 -19.09 23.32
C GLY A 52 3.34 -18.06 22.24
N MET A 53 2.45 -17.11 21.90
CA MET A 53 2.77 -16.04 20.94
C MET A 53 3.15 -14.71 21.59
N PHE A 54 4.42 -14.31 21.42
CA PHE A 54 4.93 -13.03 21.94
C PHE A 54 4.22 -11.80 21.39
N LEU A 55 3.76 -11.84 20.13
CA LEU A 55 3.04 -10.70 19.56
C LEU A 55 1.76 -10.43 20.36
N LEU A 56 0.95 -11.45 20.62
CA LEU A 56 -0.26 -11.27 21.43
C LEU A 56 0.07 -10.79 22.85
N ALA A 57 1.13 -11.33 23.46
CA ALA A 57 1.57 -10.89 24.78
C ALA A 57 1.89 -9.39 24.79
N ARG A 58 2.58 -8.90 23.76
CA ARG A 58 2.85 -7.48 23.55
C ARG A 58 1.56 -6.68 23.36
N LEU A 59 0.67 -7.09 22.44
CA LEU A 59 -0.55 -6.32 22.14
C LEU A 59 -1.47 -6.22 23.37
N HIS A 60 -1.64 -7.32 24.11
CA HIS A 60 -2.42 -7.32 25.35
C HIS A 60 -1.77 -6.47 26.43
N LEU A 61 -0.45 -6.51 26.61
CA LEU A 61 0.22 -5.63 27.56
C LEU A 61 0.07 -4.15 27.18
N ASP A 62 0.18 -3.84 25.89
CA ASP A 62 0.04 -2.49 25.36
C ASP A 62 -1.36 -1.91 25.57
N SER A 63 -2.41 -2.74 25.56
CA SER A 63 -3.78 -2.32 25.87
C SER A 63 -3.96 -1.89 27.34
N LEU A 64 -3.10 -2.37 28.25
CA LEU A 64 -3.15 -2.07 29.68
C LEU A 64 -2.49 -0.72 30.05
N ARG A 65 -1.57 -0.20 29.22
CA ARG A 65 -0.78 1.01 29.52
C ARG A 65 -1.65 2.25 29.80
N GLY A 66 -2.78 2.37 29.11
CA GLY A 66 -3.68 3.52 29.22
C GLY A 66 -4.78 3.39 30.28
N LYS A 67 -4.84 2.29 31.04
CA LYS A 67 -5.90 2.12 32.04
C LYS A 67 -5.65 3.02 33.25
N LYS A 68 -6.72 3.56 33.82
CA LYS A 68 -6.65 4.58 34.89
C LYS A 68 -6.61 4.02 36.31
N SER A 69 -6.87 2.73 36.49
CA SER A 69 -6.97 2.12 37.82
C SER A 69 -6.75 0.61 37.80
N PRO A 70 -6.40 0.00 38.95
CA PRO A 70 -6.34 -1.46 39.10
C PRO A 70 -7.65 -2.16 38.68
N LYS A 71 -8.81 -1.57 38.98
CA LYS A 71 -10.11 -2.12 38.58
C LYS A 71 -10.25 -2.15 37.05
N ALA A 72 -9.85 -1.07 36.37
CA ALA A 72 -9.90 -1.01 34.92
C ALA A 72 -8.93 -2.00 34.25
N ILE A 73 -7.77 -2.27 34.88
CA ILE A 73 -6.85 -3.34 34.44
C ILE A 73 -7.53 -4.71 34.56
N ARG A 74 -8.06 -5.06 35.74
CA ARG A 74 -8.72 -6.36 35.94
C ARG A 74 -9.89 -6.59 34.98
N GLN A 75 -10.71 -5.57 34.77
CA GLN A 75 -11.80 -5.63 33.79
C GLN A 75 -11.32 -5.81 32.35
N ALA A 76 -10.13 -5.32 32.00
CA ALA A 76 -9.54 -5.56 30.68
C ALA A 76 -9.01 -6.99 30.58
N LEU A 77 -8.37 -7.51 31.64
CA LEU A 77 -7.89 -8.89 31.70
C LEU A 77 -9.03 -9.91 31.63
N GLU A 78 -10.17 -9.64 32.29
CA GLU A 78 -11.38 -10.49 32.24
C GLU A 78 -11.97 -10.62 30.83
N LYS A 79 -11.69 -9.66 29.93
CA LYS A 79 -12.19 -9.64 28.55
C LYS A 79 -11.21 -10.25 27.56
N LEU A 80 -10.02 -10.69 28.00
CA LEU A 80 -9.06 -11.32 27.12
C LEU A 80 -9.63 -12.64 26.62
N PRO A 81 -9.85 -12.80 25.30
CA PRO A 81 -10.29 -14.07 24.76
C PRO A 81 -9.14 -15.08 24.81
N THR A 82 -9.52 -16.35 24.89
CA THR A 82 -8.61 -17.49 24.86
C THR A 82 -8.90 -18.33 23.62
N GLY A 83 -7.86 -18.90 22.99
CA GLY A 83 -8.02 -19.78 21.83
C GLY A 83 -7.99 -19.04 20.48
N SER A 84 -8.62 -19.60 19.45
CA SER A 84 -8.58 -19.08 18.07
C SER A 84 -9.07 -17.64 17.92
N ASP A 85 -10.02 -17.21 18.76
CA ASP A 85 -10.61 -15.87 18.68
C ASP A 85 -9.73 -14.80 19.38
N ALA A 86 -8.64 -15.22 20.04
CA ALA A 86 -7.70 -14.33 20.71
C ALA A 86 -7.01 -13.38 19.72
N TYR A 87 -6.72 -13.85 18.51
CA TYR A 87 -6.05 -13.06 17.46
C TYR A 87 -6.93 -11.91 16.99
N ASP A 88 -8.15 -12.22 16.55
CA ASP A 88 -9.07 -11.25 15.98
C ASP A 88 -9.42 -10.16 16.98
N PHE A 89 -9.63 -10.54 18.25
CA PHE A 89 -9.88 -9.57 19.30
C PHE A 89 -8.66 -8.68 19.57
N ALA A 90 -7.45 -9.25 19.65
CA ALA A 90 -6.25 -8.48 19.89
C ALA A 90 -6.00 -7.46 18.76
N TYR A 91 -6.14 -7.89 17.50
CA TYR A 91 -5.99 -6.99 16.37
C TYR A 91 -7.10 -5.94 16.29
N LYS A 92 -8.35 -6.32 16.60
CA LYS A 92 -9.47 -5.38 16.71
C LYS A 92 -9.23 -4.34 17.79
N ASP A 93 -8.83 -4.74 19.00
CA ASP A 93 -8.51 -3.81 20.09
C ASP A 93 -7.39 -2.85 19.67
N VAL A 94 -6.38 -3.32 18.93
CA VAL A 94 -5.32 -2.45 18.41
C VAL A 94 -5.85 -1.45 17.38
N MET A 95 -6.73 -1.87 16.47
CA MET A 95 -7.38 -0.96 15.52
C MET A 95 -8.26 0.07 16.23
N GLU A 96 -9.06 -0.32 17.22
CA GLU A 96 -9.86 0.60 18.05
C GLU A 96 -8.97 1.62 18.80
N ARG A 97 -7.80 1.18 19.27
CA ARG A 97 -6.79 2.10 19.84
C ARG A 97 -6.22 3.07 18.80
N ILE A 98 -6.02 2.63 17.56
CA ILE A 98 -5.60 3.51 16.45
C ILE A 98 -6.69 4.55 16.13
N GLU A 99 -7.95 4.15 16.14
CA GLU A 99 -9.09 5.04 15.92
C GLU A 99 -9.35 6.01 17.07
N SER A 100 -8.86 5.68 18.27
CA SER A 100 -8.95 6.54 19.45
C SER A 100 -7.83 7.59 19.55
N GLN A 101 -6.92 7.67 18.58
CA GLN A 101 -5.88 8.69 18.52
C GLN A 101 -6.45 10.05 18.07
N LEU A 102 -5.57 11.06 17.95
CA LEU A 102 -5.93 12.32 17.31
C LEU A 102 -6.27 12.09 15.83
N PRO A 103 -7.22 12.82 15.23
CA PRO A 103 -7.68 12.61 13.85
C PRO A 103 -6.54 12.43 12.84
N ASP A 104 -5.58 13.36 12.78
CA ASP A 104 -4.46 13.31 11.84
C ASP A 104 -3.59 12.05 12.02
N LYS A 105 -3.44 11.56 13.25
CA LYS A 105 -2.70 10.32 13.55
C LYS A 105 -3.48 9.09 13.10
N THR A 106 -4.78 9.08 13.36
CA THR A 106 -5.68 8.01 12.91
C THR A 106 -5.69 7.91 11.39
N ASP A 107 -5.79 9.05 10.69
CA ASP A 107 -5.80 9.10 9.24
C ASP A 107 -4.48 8.61 8.66
N LEU A 108 -3.35 9.10 9.16
CA LEU A 108 -2.03 8.65 8.70
C LEU A 108 -1.81 7.16 8.98
N ALA A 109 -2.21 6.65 10.14
CA ALA A 109 -2.09 5.23 10.47
C ALA A 109 -2.95 4.36 9.53
N LYS A 110 -4.19 4.78 9.23
CA LYS A 110 -5.06 4.08 8.27
C LYS A 110 -4.49 4.13 6.85
N GLN A 111 -3.87 5.23 6.43
CA GLN A 111 -3.19 5.32 5.13
C GLN A 111 -2.00 4.35 5.05
N VAL A 112 -1.14 4.33 6.08
CA VAL A 112 0.00 3.40 6.16
C VAL A 112 -0.47 1.96 6.09
N LEU A 113 -1.45 1.57 6.92
CA LEU A 113 -1.98 0.21 6.94
C LEU A 113 -2.67 -0.15 5.61
N SER A 114 -3.43 0.77 5.02
CA SER A 114 -4.05 0.56 3.70
C SER A 114 -3.00 0.24 2.63
N TRP A 115 -1.90 0.99 2.60
CA TRP A 115 -0.81 0.74 1.66
C TRP A 115 -0.13 -0.61 1.91
N ILE A 116 0.20 -0.94 3.15
CA ILE A 116 0.88 -2.20 3.47
C ILE A 116 -0.01 -3.41 3.15
N THR A 117 -1.29 -3.35 3.48
CA THR A 117 -2.24 -4.46 3.29
C THR A 117 -2.68 -4.62 1.83
N CYS A 118 -2.92 -3.51 1.12
CA CYS A 118 -3.54 -3.55 -0.20
C CYS A 118 -2.54 -3.48 -1.36
N ALA A 119 -1.30 -3.07 -1.12
CA ALA A 119 -0.31 -2.92 -2.19
C ALA A 119 -0.04 -4.25 -2.91
N LYS A 120 0.17 -4.16 -4.23
CA LYS A 120 0.41 -5.33 -5.07
C LYS A 120 1.77 -6.00 -4.81
N ARG A 121 2.72 -5.22 -4.32
CA ARG A 121 4.02 -5.64 -3.79
C ARG A 121 4.37 -4.80 -2.57
N PRO A 122 5.26 -5.27 -1.68
CA PRO A 122 5.82 -4.43 -0.64
C PRO A 122 6.45 -3.16 -1.22
N LEU A 123 6.21 -2.03 -0.55
CA LEU A 123 6.77 -0.72 -0.86
C LEU A 123 8.01 -0.49 -0.01
N LYS A 124 9.06 0.08 -0.61
CA LYS A 124 10.17 0.63 0.18
C LYS A 124 9.65 1.81 1.00
N ALA A 125 10.28 2.08 2.14
CA ALA A 125 9.86 3.15 3.03
C ALA A 125 9.76 4.51 2.31
N ILE A 126 10.73 4.84 1.45
CA ILE A 126 10.69 6.07 0.67
C ILE A 126 9.57 6.10 -0.39
N GLU A 127 9.21 4.96 -0.97
CA GLU A 127 8.06 4.89 -1.90
C GLU A 127 6.76 5.16 -1.14
N LEU A 128 6.62 4.62 0.07
CA LEU A 128 5.46 4.84 0.93
C LEU A 128 5.38 6.29 1.44
N GLN A 129 6.50 6.90 1.81
CA GLN A 129 6.56 8.31 2.19
C GLN A 129 6.09 9.21 1.05
N GLU A 130 6.60 9.00 -0.18
CA GLU A 130 6.17 9.76 -1.34
C GLU A 130 4.68 9.53 -1.63
N ALA A 131 4.18 8.29 -1.53
CA ALA A 131 2.77 7.97 -1.76
C ALA A 131 1.83 8.67 -0.76
N ILE A 132 2.20 8.72 0.52
CA ILE A 132 1.42 9.41 1.56
C ILE A 132 1.50 10.93 1.42
N ALA A 133 2.63 11.46 0.97
CA ALA A 133 2.82 12.90 0.77
C ALA A 133 2.08 13.46 -0.46
N VAL A 134 1.44 12.61 -1.27
CA VAL A 134 0.68 13.06 -2.44
C VAL A 134 -0.59 13.79 -2.03
N GLU A 135 -0.67 15.06 -2.40
CA GLU A 135 -1.86 15.89 -2.20
C GLU A 135 -2.71 15.90 -3.48
N VAL A 136 -3.99 15.56 -3.33
CA VAL A 136 -4.94 15.60 -4.45
C VAL A 136 -5.07 17.03 -4.95
N ASN A 137 -5.12 17.20 -6.28
CA ASN A 137 -5.14 18.46 -7.01
C ASN A 137 -3.81 19.21 -7.13
N GLU A 138 -2.80 18.86 -6.34
CA GLU A 138 -1.47 19.45 -6.48
C GLU A 138 -0.74 18.96 -7.74
N SER A 139 0.24 19.75 -8.18
CA SER A 139 1.00 19.50 -9.41
C SER A 139 2.47 19.20 -9.17
N LYS A 140 2.91 19.27 -7.91
CA LYS A 140 4.26 18.91 -7.45
C LYS A 140 4.13 18.12 -6.16
N LEU A 141 5.09 17.24 -5.91
CA LEU A 141 5.22 16.59 -4.61
C LEU A 141 5.90 17.58 -3.67
N ASP A 142 5.22 17.95 -2.59
CA ASP A 142 5.84 18.75 -1.53
C ASP A 142 6.69 17.83 -0.64
N LYS A 143 7.97 18.17 -0.52
CA LYS A 143 8.91 17.43 0.34
C LYS A 143 8.66 17.72 1.82
N GLU A 144 8.03 18.84 2.15
CA GLU A 144 7.64 19.17 3.53
C GLU A 144 6.48 18.29 4.03
N ASN A 145 5.73 17.67 3.10
CA ASN A 145 4.66 16.73 3.42
C ASN A 145 5.15 15.26 3.59
N LEU A 146 6.46 15.01 3.47
CA LEU A 146 7.04 13.68 3.71
C LEU A 146 7.03 13.37 5.21
N SER A 147 6.17 12.43 5.60
CA SER A 147 6.11 11.94 6.98
C SER A 147 7.36 11.13 7.34
N ASP A 148 7.87 11.31 8.57
CA ASP A 148 9.00 10.52 9.08
C ASP A 148 8.65 9.03 9.27
N ILE A 149 9.59 8.15 8.92
CA ILE A 149 9.39 6.69 8.97
C ILE A 149 9.13 6.22 10.40
N VAL A 150 9.90 6.71 11.38
CA VAL A 150 9.75 6.33 12.79
C VAL A 150 8.38 6.79 13.29
N TYR A 151 7.95 7.99 12.90
CA TYR A 151 6.62 8.48 13.22
C TYR A 151 5.51 7.61 12.62
N MET A 152 5.56 7.29 11.33
CA MET A 152 4.60 6.42 10.65
C MET A 152 4.47 5.03 11.31
N VAL A 153 5.59 4.44 11.73
CA VAL A 153 5.59 3.17 12.47
C VAL A 153 4.96 3.34 13.85
N SER A 154 5.30 4.41 14.57
CA SER A 154 4.88 4.63 15.96
C SER A 154 3.35 4.76 16.13
N ILE A 155 2.68 5.39 15.17
CA ILE A 155 1.23 5.62 15.22
C ILE A 155 0.41 4.37 14.89
N CYS A 156 1.03 3.34 14.29
CA CYS A 156 0.36 2.08 13.94
C CYS A 156 0.28 1.09 15.12
N ALA A 157 0.48 1.56 16.36
CA ALA A 157 0.24 0.83 17.61
C ALA A 157 0.84 -0.58 17.69
N GLY A 158 1.99 -0.79 17.04
CA GLY A 158 2.71 -2.07 17.04
C GLY A 158 2.24 -3.09 16.00
N LEU A 159 1.37 -2.72 15.05
CA LEU A 159 0.97 -3.58 13.93
C LEU A 159 1.97 -3.58 12.78
N VAL A 160 2.87 -2.59 12.74
CA VAL A 160 3.90 -2.47 11.70
C VAL A 160 5.29 -2.37 12.31
N ASN A 161 6.29 -2.80 11.56
CA ASN A 161 7.70 -2.54 11.85
C ASN A 161 8.42 -2.05 10.59
N PHE A 162 9.53 -1.36 10.81
CA PHE A 162 10.48 -1.01 9.76
C PHE A 162 11.61 -2.04 9.75
N ASP A 163 11.83 -2.65 8.60
CA ASP A 163 12.96 -3.54 8.36
C ASP A 163 14.10 -2.74 7.73
N GLU A 164 15.17 -2.51 8.51
CA GLU A 164 16.33 -1.73 8.08
C GLU A 164 17.11 -2.42 6.95
N GLU A 165 17.12 -3.76 6.90
CA GLU A 165 17.87 -4.51 5.89
C GLU A 165 17.21 -4.40 4.51
N SER A 166 15.89 -4.57 4.46
CA SER A 166 15.12 -4.48 3.22
C SER A 166 14.60 -3.08 2.90
N ASN A 167 14.69 -2.13 3.85
CA ASN A 167 14.16 -0.77 3.79
C ASN A 167 12.64 -0.74 3.48
N ILE A 168 11.88 -1.61 4.14
CA ILE A 168 10.43 -1.80 3.94
C ILE A 168 9.71 -1.64 5.27
N ILE A 169 8.54 -0.98 5.26
CA ILE A 169 7.59 -1.03 6.37
C ILE A 169 6.63 -2.20 6.10
N ARG A 170 6.55 -3.15 7.03
CA ARG A 170 5.71 -4.36 6.89
C ARG A 170 4.91 -4.61 8.15
N LEU A 171 3.89 -5.46 8.02
CA LEU A 171 3.16 -5.97 9.18
C LEU A 171 4.11 -6.77 10.07
N VAL A 172 3.91 -6.67 11.38
CA VAL A 172 4.78 -7.33 12.37
C VAL A 172 4.74 -8.86 12.30
N HIS A 173 3.65 -9.43 11.77
CA HIS A 173 3.48 -10.88 11.69
C HIS A 173 2.49 -11.28 10.59
N TYR A 174 2.63 -12.51 10.08
CA TYR A 174 1.77 -13.00 8.98
C TYR A 174 0.30 -13.10 9.40
N THR A 175 0.00 -13.42 10.67
CA THR A 175 -1.39 -13.45 11.17
C THR A 175 -2.05 -12.07 11.17
N THR A 176 -1.26 -10.98 11.19
CA THR A 176 -1.78 -9.62 10.99
C THR A 176 -2.24 -9.41 9.54
N GLN A 177 -1.52 -9.99 8.57
CA GLN A 177 -1.93 -9.98 7.16
C GLN A 177 -3.23 -10.77 6.98
N GLU A 178 -3.32 -11.97 7.54
CA GLU A 178 -4.52 -12.82 7.47
C GLU A 178 -5.75 -12.11 8.07
N TYR A 179 -5.60 -11.48 9.24
CA TYR A 179 -6.65 -10.69 9.87
C TYR A 179 -7.14 -9.56 8.96
N PHE A 180 -6.21 -8.75 8.40
CA PHE A 180 -6.59 -7.65 7.52
C PHE A 180 -7.15 -8.12 6.18
N GLU A 181 -6.74 -9.26 5.64
CA GLU A 181 -7.34 -9.80 4.41
C GLU A 181 -8.82 -10.12 4.58
N GLN A 182 -9.21 -10.60 5.77
CA GLN A 182 -10.59 -10.92 6.14
C GLN A 182 -11.40 -9.67 6.51
N THR A 183 -10.77 -8.68 7.14
CA THR A 183 -11.44 -7.50 7.71
C THR A 183 -11.20 -6.19 6.93
N LYS A 184 -10.52 -6.23 5.77
CA LYS A 184 -10.24 -5.04 4.94
C LYS A 184 -11.48 -4.25 4.55
N GLY A 185 -12.64 -4.91 4.40
CA GLY A 185 -13.90 -4.23 4.07
C GLY A 185 -14.39 -3.34 5.21
N ASP A 186 -14.05 -3.68 6.45
CA ASP A 186 -14.44 -2.93 7.64
C ASP A 186 -13.42 -1.82 7.93
N TRP A 187 -12.13 -2.15 7.90
CA TRP A 187 -11.07 -1.20 8.27
C TRP A 187 -10.64 -0.26 7.15
N PHE A 188 -10.69 -0.74 5.90
CA PHE A 188 -10.17 -0.04 4.72
C PHE A 188 -11.13 -0.12 3.51
N PRO A 189 -12.43 0.19 3.67
CA PRO A 189 -13.44 0.04 2.62
C PRO A 189 -13.06 0.75 1.32
N ASP A 190 -12.43 1.92 1.42
CA ASP A 190 -12.06 2.77 0.29
C ASP A 190 -10.58 2.63 -0.14
N ALA A 191 -9.81 1.68 0.42
CA ALA A 191 -8.37 1.62 0.18
C ALA A 191 -7.99 1.52 -1.31
N GLN A 192 -8.75 0.74 -2.09
CA GLN A 192 -8.48 0.59 -3.51
C GLN A 192 -8.72 1.92 -4.26
N THR A 193 -9.82 2.60 -3.95
CA THR A 193 -10.15 3.93 -4.48
C THR A 193 -9.09 4.97 -4.10
N TYR A 194 -8.69 4.99 -2.83
CA TYR A 194 -7.66 5.88 -2.30
C TYR A 194 -6.33 5.65 -3.02
N ILE A 195 -5.84 4.42 -3.07
CA ILE A 195 -4.58 4.07 -3.73
C ILE A 195 -4.60 4.44 -5.22
N THR A 196 -5.69 4.13 -5.94
CA THR A 196 -5.81 4.53 -7.35
C THR A 196 -5.75 6.04 -7.52
N THR A 197 -6.44 6.79 -6.64
CA THR A 197 -6.44 8.26 -6.66
C THR A 197 -5.04 8.82 -6.47
N ILE A 198 -4.29 8.29 -5.50
CA ILE A 198 -2.90 8.68 -5.24
C ILE A 198 -2.00 8.34 -6.43
N CYS A 199 -2.11 7.14 -7.00
CA CYS A 199 -1.34 6.76 -8.18
C CYS A 199 -1.59 7.72 -9.36
N PHE A 200 -2.85 8.03 -9.67
CA PHE A 200 -3.17 8.98 -10.76
C PHE A 200 -2.70 10.40 -10.46
N THR A 201 -2.84 10.87 -9.22
CA THR A 201 -2.38 12.19 -8.82
C THR A 201 -0.86 12.28 -8.94
N TYR A 202 -0.13 11.26 -8.46
CA TYR A 202 1.32 11.19 -8.58
C TYR A 202 1.79 11.16 -10.03
N LEU A 203 1.17 10.32 -10.86
CA LEU A 203 1.47 10.29 -12.31
C LEU A 203 1.06 11.58 -13.02
N SER A 204 0.27 12.44 -12.37
CA SER A 204 -0.14 13.75 -12.85
C SER A 204 0.76 14.92 -12.42
N LEU A 205 1.88 14.65 -11.75
CA LEU A 205 2.84 15.69 -11.34
C LEU A 205 3.60 16.28 -12.55
N ASN A 206 3.98 17.56 -12.45
CA ASN A 206 4.62 18.31 -13.54
C ASN A 206 5.99 17.76 -13.96
N VAL A 207 6.66 17.01 -13.07
CA VAL A 207 7.91 16.31 -13.38
C VAL A 207 7.76 15.27 -14.50
N PHE A 208 6.52 14.85 -14.77
CA PHE A 208 6.17 13.92 -15.86
C PHE A 208 5.60 14.63 -17.09
N GLU A 209 5.55 15.96 -17.11
CA GLU A 209 5.18 16.75 -18.29
C GLU A 209 6.32 16.81 -19.32
N ASP A 210 7.56 16.62 -18.87
CA ASP A 210 8.72 16.51 -19.76
C ASP A 210 8.63 15.26 -20.64
N ARG A 211 8.83 15.49 -21.95
CA ARG A 211 8.71 14.47 -23.01
C ARG A 211 9.53 13.21 -22.68
N PHE A 212 9.11 12.12 -23.29
CA PHE A 212 9.72 10.78 -23.31
C PHE A 212 11.24 10.76 -23.04
N CYS A 213 11.71 10.00 -22.03
CA CYS A 213 13.14 9.89 -21.75
C CYS A 213 13.83 9.22 -22.95
N LYS A 214 14.71 9.95 -23.65
CA LYS A 214 15.39 9.47 -24.86
C LYS A 214 16.56 8.53 -24.54
N THR A 215 17.18 8.71 -23.38
CA THR A 215 18.35 7.92 -22.97
C THR A 215 18.06 7.12 -21.69
N THR A 216 18.76 6.00 -21.53
CA THR A 216 18.74 5.21 -20.30
C THR A 216 19.19 6.04 -19.09
N LYS A 217 20.09 7.02 -19.28
CA LYS A 217 20.57 7.89 -18.21
C LYS A 217 19.44 8.79 -17.70
N ASP A 218 18.69 9.42 -18.60
CA ASP A 218 17.56 10.29 -18.23
C ASP A 218 16.47 9.50 -17.52
N PHE A 219 16.16 8.31 -18.03
CA PHE A 219 15.18 7.41 -17.40
C PHE A 219 15.61 6.99 -16.00
N LYS A 220 16.87 6.57 -15.81
CA LYS A 220 17.41 6.27 -14.48
C LYS A 220 17.42 7.49 -13.56
N GLY A 221 17.66 8.69 -14.11
CA GLY A 221 17.57 9.95 -13.37
C GLY A 221 16.16 10.23 -12.87
N ARG A 222 15.15 10.01 -13.72
CA ARG A 222 13.72 10.11 -13.36
C ARG A 222 13.38 9.14 -12.23
N LEU A 223 13.77 7.86 -12.32
CA LEU A 223 13.51 6.86 -11.27
C LEU A 223 14.16 7.22 -9.93
N ARG A 224 15.40 7.71 -9.95
CA ARG A 224 16.10 8.11 -8.73
C ARG A 224 15.47 9.33 -8.06
N SER A 225 14.81 10.18 -8.82
CA SER A 225 14.22 11.43 -8.30
C SER A 225 12.75 11.28 -7.92
N ASN A 226 12.13 10.14 -8.23
CA ASN A 226 10.69 9.88 -8.09
C ASN A 226 10.53 8.42 -7.67
N GLN A 227 10.75 8.11 -6.39
CA GLN A 227 10.88 6.72 -5.91
C GLN A 227 9.59 5.93 -6.10
N PHE A 228 8.42 6.55 -5.91
CA PHE A 228 7.11 5.93 -6.05
C PHE A 228 6.66 5.75 -7.52
N PHE A 229 7.39 6.31 -8.49
CA PHE A 229 6.99 6.33 -9.91
C PHE A 229 6.79 4.93 -10.50
N GLU A 230 7.71 4.02 -10.22
CA GLU A 230 7.61 2.65 -10.73
C GLU A 230 6.37 1.96 -10.19
N TYR A 231 6.11 2.04 -8.88
CA TYR A 231 4.92 1.43 -8.30
C TYR A 231 3.66 2.02 -8.92
N ALA A 232 3.54 3.36 -8.91
CA ALA A 232 2.38 4.06 -9.42
C ALA A 232 2.09 3.65 -10.86
N ALA A 233 3.07 3.72 -11.76
CA ALA A 233 2.92 3.45 -13.19
C ALA A 233 2.61 1.98 -13.55
N THR A 234 2.95 1.03 -12.67
CA THR A 234 2.88 -0.42 -12.96
C THR A 234 1.83 -1.18 -12.18
N ASN A 235 1.16 -0.53 -11.20
CA ASN A 235 0.17 -1.19 -10.35
C ASN A 235 -1.14 -0.40 -10.19
N TRP A 236 -1.24 0.82 -10.72
CA TRP A 236 -2.47 1.61 -10.59
C TRP A 236 -3.70 0.86 -11.13
N GLU A 237 -3.52 0.04 -12.16
CA GLU A 237 -4.61 -0.71 -12.79
C GLU A 237 -5.15 -1.80 -11.86
N HIS A 238 -4.26 -2.44 -11.10
CA HIS A 238 -4.65 -3.48 -10.13
C HIS A 238 -5.63 -2.94 -9.10
N HIS A 239 -5.38 -1.70 -8.67
CA HIS A 239 -6.23 -0.99 -7.72
C HIS A 239 -7.49 -0.44 -8.40
N ALA A 240 -7.35 0.11 -9.61
CA ALA A 240 -8.46 0.70 -10.34
C ALA A 240 -9.57 -0.32 -10.67
N HIS A 241 -9.21 -1.58 -10.93
CA HIS A 241 -10.16 -2.69 -11.12
C HIS A 241 -11.05 -2.97 -9.91
N LYS A 242 -10.62 -2.57 -8.71
CA LYS A 242 -11.33 -2.78 -7.43
C LYS A 242 -11.86 -1.47 -6.83
N ALA A 243 -11.61 -0.34 -7.48
CA ALA A 243 -11.96 0.98 -6.99
C ALA A 243 -13.43 1.33 -7.27
N SER A 244 -14.01 2.18 -6.43
CA SER A 244 -15.31 2.78 -6.67
C SER A 244 -15.17 4.00 -7.58
N ILE A 245 -15.56 3.84 -8.85
CA ILE A 245 -15.44 4.88 -9.89
C ILE A 245 -16.38 6.09 -9.68
N LEU A 246 -17.28 6.04 -8.69
CA LEU A 246 -18.18 7.15 -8.36
C LEU A 246 -17.53 8.19 -7.43
N ASN A 247 -16.30 7.94 -6.96
CA ASN A 247 -15.57 8.83 -6.07
C ASN A 247 -15.05 10.08 -6.82
N GLN A 248 -15.43 11.27 -6.37
CA GLN A 248 -15.09 12.54 -7.01
C GLN A 248 -13.57 12.81 -7.11
N PRO A 249 -12.77 12.66 -6.02
CA PRO A 249 -11.31 12.75 -6.09
C PRO A 249 -10.69 11.82 -7.14
N LEU A 250 -11.11 10.55 -7.19
CA LEU A 250 -10.65 9.60 -8.19
C LEU A 250 -10.96 10.08 -9.61
N SER A 251 -12.20 10.54 -9.85
CA SER A 251 -12.62 11.03 -11.16
C SER A 251 -11.76 12.20 -11.64
N GLN A 252 -11.49 13.17 -10.76
CA GLN A 252 -10.65 14.33 -11.07
C GLN A 252 -9.21 13.91 -11.37
N ALA A 253 -8.64 13.02 -10.54
CA ALA A 253 -7.28 12.51 -10.73
C ALA A 253 -7.14 11.71 -12.04
N ALA A 254 -8.13 10.88 -12.37
CA ALA A 254 -8.18 10.11 -13.61
C ALA A 254 -8.22 11.06 -14.83
N VAL A 255 -9.10 12.06 -14.82
CA VAL A 255 -9.19 13.06 -15.90
C VAL A 255 -7.86 13.81 -16.07
N LYS A 256 -7.24 14.26 -14.97
CA LYS A 256 -5.96 14.99 -14.99
C LYS A 256 -4.83 14.15 -15.60
N PHE A 257 -4.77 12.85 -15.25
CA PHE A 257 -3.76 11.94 -15.75
C PHE A 257 -3.98 11.61 -17.24
N PHE A 258 -5.15 11.10 -17.60
CA PHE A 258 -5.40 10.56 -18.93
C PHE A 258 -5.55 11.62 -20.03
N LYS A 259 -5.81 12.89 -19.67
CA LYS A 259 -5.79 14.01 -20.63
C LYS A 259 -4.38 14.43 -21.05
N SER A 260 -3.35 14.21 -20.21
CA SER A 260 -1.99 14.58 -20.57
C SER A 260 -1.27 13.45 -21.30
N GLU A 261 -1.16 13.68 -22.61
CA GLU A 261 -0.02 13.34 -23.46
C GLU A 261 1.22 12.78 -22.76
N ALA A 262 1.99 13.72 -22.23
CA ALA A 262 3.32 13.47 -21.72
C ALA A 262 3.29 12.51 -20.52
N LYS A 263 2.31 12.67 -19.64
CA LYS A 263 2.15 11.89 -18.41
C LYS A 263 1.78 10.44 -18.68
N VAL A 264 0.82 10.21 -19.59
CA VAL A 264 0.46 8.86 -20.05
C VAL A 264 1.68 8.17 -20.68
N ASN A 265 2.42 8.89 -21.53
CA ASN A 265 3.63 8.36 -22.15
C ASN A 265 4.74 8.01 -21.16
N ALA A 266 4.93 8.84 -20.13
CA ALA A 266 5.87 8.55 -19.05
C ALA A 266 5.50 7.24 -18.33
N SER A 267 4.23 7.08 -17.96
CA SER A 267 3.72 5.84 -17.34
C SER A 267 3.91 4.62 -18.26
N TRP A 268 3.64 4.76 -19.55
CA TRP A 268 3.82 3.67 -20.52
C TRP A 268 5.28 3.27 -20.70
N GLN A 269 6.19 4.24 -20.77
CA GLN A 269 7.63 3.99 -20.84
C GLN A 269 8.09 3.17 -19.64
N MET A 270 7.64 3.55 -18.43
CA MET A 270 7.93 2.81 -17.20
C MET A 270 7.43 1.37 -17.27
N LEU A 271 6.16 1.17 -17.66
CA LEU A 271 5.55 -0.16 -17.78
C LEU A 271 6.29 -1.09 -18.76
N LYS A 272 6.72 -0.57 -19.91
CA LYS A 272 7.45 -1.38 -20.91
C LYS A 272 8.87 -1.71 -20.46
N LEU A 273 9.49 -0.84 -19.68
CA LEU A 273 10.83 -1.05 -19.15
C LEU A 273 10.84 -2.01 -17.96
N SER A 274 9.91 -1.87 -17.00
CA SER A 274 9.83 -2.77 -15.84
C SER A 274 9.62 -4.24 -16.26
N LYS A 275 8.74 -4.48 -17.24
CA LYS A 275 8.49 -5.83 -17.79
C LYS A 275 9.68 -6.41 -18.58
N ARG A 276 10.67 -5.60 -18.96
CA ARG A 276 11.87 -6.03 -19.72
C ARG A 276 13.15 -6.12 -18.90
N PHE A 277 13.23 -5.56 -17.69
CA PHE A 277 14.40 -5.77 -16.82
C PHE A 277 14.57 -7.24 -16.37
N SER A 278 13.60 -8.12 -16.64
CA SER A 278 13.73 -9.58 -16.54
C SER A 278 14.41 -10.25 -17.75
N TRP A 279 14.63 -9.53 -18.86
CA TRP A 279 15.26 -10.03 -20.10
C TRP A 279 16.63 -9.37 -20.32
N THR A 280 17.71 -10.06 -19.99
CA THR A 280 19.11 -9.65 -20.22
C THR A 280 19.54 -9.89 -21.68
N GLY A 281 18.90 -9.19 -22.63
CA GLY A 281 19.27 -9.25 -24.05
C GLY A 281 19.87 -7.92 -24.54
N PRO A 282 20.94 -7.93 -25.37
CA PRO A 282 21.47 -6.72 -25.99
C PRO A 282 20.56 -6.36 -27.17
N SER A 283 19.53 -5.56 -26.93
CA SER A 283 18.77 -4.93 -28.00
C SER A 283 18.07 -3.68 -27.49
N SER A 284 18.72 -2.54 -27.75
CA SER A 284 18.13 -1.21 -27.86
C SER A 284 17.11 -1.19 -29.01
N SER A 285 16.02 -1.94 -28.86
CA SER A 285 14.96 -1.98 -29.86
C SER A 285 14.19 -0.67 -29.82
N LYS A 286 14.22 0.06 -30.95
CA LYS A 286 13.43 1.26 -31.26
C LYS A 286 11.93 1.16 -30.91
N ARG A 287 11.40 -0.05 -30.70
CA ARG A 287 10.05 -0.31 -30.12
C ARG A 287 9.82 0.31 -28.74
N MET A 288 10.89 0.69 -28.04
CA MET A 288 10.84 1.24 -26.68
C MET A 288 10.27 2.65 -26.59
N PHE A 289 10.06 3.33 -27.72
CA PHE A 289 9.71 4.77 -27.80
C PHE A 289 8.29 5.05 -28.32
N MET A 290 7.40 4.05 -28.32
CA MET A 290 6.02 4.22 -28.78
C MET A 290 5.25 5.18 -27.86
N VAL A 291 4.70 6.23 -28.46
CA VAL A 291 3.74 7.13 -27.81
C VAL A 291 2.38 6.45 -27.77
N THR A 292 1.68 6.58 -26.64
CA THR A 292 0.37 6.00 -26.40
C THR A 292 -0.57 7.08 -25.87
N ALA A 293 -1.81 7.10 -26.35
CA ALA A 293 -2.85 7.97 -25.78
C ALA A 293 -3.49 7.28 -24.57
N GLY A 294 -4.14 8.05 -23.70
CA GLY A 294 -4.78 7.53 -22.49
C GLY A 294 -5.72 6.35 -22.75
N ILE A 295 -6.52 6.44 -23.81
CA ILE A 295 -7.45 5.37 -24.22
C ILE A 295 -6.75 4.04 -24.59
N HIS A 296 -5.57 4.10 -25.20
CA HIS A 296 -4.79 2.89 -25.51
C HIS A 296 -4.28 2.23 -24.23
N LEU A 297 -3.84 3.02 -23.25
CA LEU A 297 -3.39 2.52 -21.96
C LEU A 297 -4.55 1.88 -21.17
N ILE A 298 -5.73 2.51 -21.17
CA ILE A 298 -6.93 1.96 -20.54
C ILE A 298 -7.35 0.65 -21.21
N ALA A 299 -7.35 0.60 -22.55
CA ALA A 299 -7.69 -0.59 -23.32
C ALA A 299 -6.67 -1.72 -23.12
N TYR A 300 -5.37 -1.41 -23.04
CA TYR A 300 -4.31 -2.36 -22.72
C TYR A 300 -4.56 -3.09 -21.39
N PHE A 301 -5.06 -2.36 -20.38
CA PHE A 301 -5.33 -2.90 -19.05
C PHE A 301 -6.78 -3.36 -18.81
N GLY A 302 -7.70 -3.08 -19.73
CA GLY A 302 -9.10 -3.48 -19.64
C GLY A 302 -9.89 -2.79 -18.53
N VAL A 303 -9.51 -1.56 -18.13
CA VAL A 303 -10.14 -0.88 -16.97
C VAL A 303 -11.42 -0.14 -17.39
N GLU A 304 -12.49 -0.89 -17.69
CA GLU A 304 -13.76 -0.37 -18.22
C GLU A 304 -14.38 0.75 -17.38
N GLY A 305 -14.27 0.66 -16.05
CA GLY A 305 -14.83 1.65 -15.14
C GLY A 305 -14.21 3.04 -15.35
N ILE A 306 -12.90 3.10 -15.58
CA ILE A 306 -12.18 4.35 -15.87
C ILE A 306 -12.53 4.85 -17.28
N LEU A 307 -12.70 3.95 -18.26
CA LEU A 307 -13.14 4.35 -19.60
C LEU A 307 -14.51 5.05 -19.56
N LYS A 308 -15.50 4.44 -18.88
CA LYS A 308 -16.86 4.99 -18.72
C LYS A 308 -16.82 6.36 -18.04
N LEU A 309 -16.10 6.46 -16.93
CA LEU A 309 -15.89 7.71 -16.20
C LEU A 309 -15.35 8.82 -17.10
N LEU A 310 -14.36 8.52 -17.93
CA LEU A 310 -13.75 9.50 -18.82
C LEU A 310 -14.65 9.88 -19.99
N LEU A 311 -15.49 8.98 -20.49
CA LEU A 311 -16.50 9.32 -21.50
C LEU A 311 -17.57 10.25 -20.92
N ASP A 312 -18.07 9.95 -19.71
CA ASP A 312 -19.14 10.72 -19.06
C ASP A 312 -18.68 12.15 -18.70
N THR A 313 -17.41 12.33 -18.37
CA THR A 313 -16.81 13.62 -18.00
C THR A 313 -16.33 14.44 -19.20
N GLY A 314 -16.55 13.99 -20.45
CA GLY A 314 -15.99 14.63 -21.65
C GLY A 314 -14.46 14.62 -21.66
N GLY A 315 -13.88 13.57 -21.08
CA GLY A 315 -12.45 13.38 -20.87
C GLY A 315 -11.66 13.02 -22.13
N PHE A 316 -12.34 12.56 -23.18
CA PHE A 316 -11.75 12.16 -24.46
C PHE A 316 -12.54 12.74 -25.64
N GLU A 317 -11.82 13.22 -26.65
CA GLU A 317 -12.30 13.11 -28.03
C GLU A 317 -11.91 11.70 -28.51
N ILE A 318 -12.87 10.94 -29.03
CA ILE A 318 -12.64 9.57 -29.54
C ILE A 318 -11.96 9.68 -30.90
N ASP A 319 -10.71 10.14 -30.92
CA ASP A 319 -9.87 9.96 -32.10
C ASP A 319 -9.27 8.55 -32.05
N LEU A 320 -9.91 7.64 -32.79
CA LEU A 320 -9.62 6.21 -32.83
C LEU A 320 -8.28 5.89 -33.53
N LYS A 321 -7.66 6.89 -34.14
CA LYS A 321 -6.43 6.76 -34.91
C LYS A 321 -5.44 7.82 -34.48
N ARG A 322 -4.53 7.49 -33.56
CA ARG A 322 -3.37 8.34 -33.33
C ARG A 322 -2.17 7.80 -34.09
N THR A 323 -1.70 8.59 -35.04
CA THR A 323 -0.44 8.37 -35.73
C THR A 323 0.68 8.42 -34.69
N MET A 324 1.48 7.37 -34.61
CA MET A 324 2.75 7.43 -33.88
C MET A 324 3.52 8.68 -34.38
N PRO A 325 4.06 9.54 -33.50
CA PRO A 325 4.84 10.67 -33.96
C PRO A 325 5.96 10.16 -34.86
N GLU A 326 6.10 10.80 -36.03
CA GLU A 326 7.09 10.59 -37.08
C GLU A 326 8.54 10.76 -36.56
N ILE A 327 8.97 9.89 -35.65
CA ILE A 327 10.35 9.89 -35.14
C ILE A 327 11.14 8.75 -35.78
N LEU A 328 10.56 7.99 -36.71
CA LEU A 328 11.21 6.82 -37.31
C LEU A 328 11.01 6.80 -38.83
N ASP A 329 12.09 7.07 -39.56
CA ASP A 329 12.28 6.81 -41.00
C ASP A 329 12.33 5.29 -41.29
N ASP A 330 11.31 4.55 -40.89
CA ASP A 330 11.24 3.10 -41.14
C ASP A 330 9.83 2.71 -41.57
N ASP A 331 9.63 2.69 -42.89
CA ASP A 331 8.38 2.41 -43.62
C ASP A 331 7.82 0.98 -43.41
N SER A 332 8.35 0.22 -42.45
CA SER A 332 8.07 -1.21 -42.29
C SER A 332 7.14 -1.58 -41.13
N PHE A 333 6.62 -0.62 -40.36
CA PHE A 333 5.76 -0.91 -39.23
C PHE A 333 4.38 -0.28 -39.36
N ASP A 334 3.34 -1.09 -39.16
CA ASP A 334 1.94 -0.69 -39.08
C ASP A 334 1.80 0.27 -37.88
N SER A 335 1.90 1.57 -38.16
CA SER A 335 2.01 2.66 -37.20
C SER A 335 0.67 3.03 -36.56
N GLU A 336 -0.41 2.35 -36.94
CA GLU A 336 -1.77 2.55 -36.45
C GLU A 336 -2.24 1.38 -35.57
N ARG A 337 -1.82 1.35 -34.30
CA ARG A 337 -2.45 0.44 -33.31
C ARG A 337 -3.65 1.12 -32.66
N THR A 338 -4.83 0.57 -32.85
CA THR A 338 -6.05 1.05 -32.20
C THR A 338 -6.12 0.60 -30.73
N PRO A 339 -6.93 1.26 -29.88
CA PRO A 339 -7.20 0.78 -28.53
C PRO A 339 -7.72 -0.66 -28.52
N LEU A 340 -8.55 -1.02 -29.51
CA LEU A 340 -9.09 -2.37 -29.68
C LEU A 340 -7.98 -3.41 -29.90
N SER A 341 -6.95 -3.08 -30.70
CA SER A 341 -5.78 -3.94 -30.90
C SER A 341 -5.08 -4.28 -29.59
N TYR A 342 -4.95 -3.30 -28.68
CA TYR A 342 -4.34 -3.52 -27.37
C TYR A 342 -5.25 -4.32 -26.43
N ALA A 343 -6.56 -4.09 -26.46
CA ALA A 343 -7.52 -4.86 -25.67
C ALA A 343 -7.48 -6.34 -26.02
N VAL A 344 -7.55 -6.66 -27.32
CA VAL A 344 -7.50 -8.03 -27.84
C VAL A 344 -6.16 -8.72 -27.52
N GLU A 345 -5.03 -8.03 -27.69
CA GLU A 345 -3.70 -8.58 -27.36
C GLU A 345 -3.59 -9.02 -25.89
N ASN A 346 -4.28 -8.33 -24.98
CA ASN A 346 -4.24 -8.64 -23.54
C ASN A 346 -5.43 -9.49 -23.07
N GLY A 347 -6.22 -10.04 -23.99
CA GLY A 347 -7.29 -10.98 -23.68
C GLY A 347 -8.57 -10.35 -23.12
N HIS A 348 -8.75 -9.03 -23.29
CA HIS A 348 -9.96 -8.34 -22.85
C HIS A 348 -11.07 -8.54 -23.88
N LYS A 349 -12.29 -8.80 -23.40
CA LYS A 349 -13.48 -8.90 -24.27
C LYS A 349 -13.84 -7.51 -24.77
N THR A 350 -14.16 -7.41 -26.05
CA THR A 350 -14.43 -6.16 -26.76
C THR A 350 -15.90 -5.91 -26.97
#